data_AF-A0A6S7GEK2-F1
#
_entry.id   AF-A0A6S7GEK2-F1
#
_cell.length_a   1.000
_cell.length_b   1.000
_cell.length_c   1.000
_cell.angle_alpha   90.00
_cell.angle_beta   90.00
_cell.angle_gamma   90.00
#
_symmetry.space_group_name_H-M   'P 1'
#
loop_
_entity.id
_entity.type
_entity.pdbx_description
1 polymer ?
#
loop_
_entity_poly.entity_id
_entity_poly.type
_entity_poly.pdbx_seq_one_letter_code
_entity_poly.pdbx_strand_id
1 'polypeptide(L)'
;MTRTSNFILMSFALLESTDDILAAKGNHTIAVVKGKEDYAVLKNCFKDVLSDINDMVREKKIDLGEDIVNLEFFLGGDYKLILLMMGLSGATSNHACAWCKIHKDERWNMAYDLNHYNSPPLKRTIKEMKELAGKKTISVV
;
A
#
# COMPACT_ATOMS: atom_id res chain seq x y z
N MET A 1 28.84 14.46 5.90
CA MET A 1 27.43 14.42 5.50
C MET A 1 27.24 13.32 4.47
N THR A 2 26.87 12.12 4.88
CA THR A 2 26.49 11.05 3.96
C THR A 2 25.20 11.46 3.28
N ARG A 3 25.26 11.64 1.96
CA ARG A 3 24.11 12.00 1.14
C ARG A 3 23.20 10.77 1.06
N THR A 4 22.32 10.59 2.04
CA THR A 4 21.31 9.53 2.06
C THR A 4 20.42 9.69 0.83
N SER A 5 20.76 8.95 -0.21
CA SER A 5 19.94 8.88 -1.42
C SER A 5 18.81 7.91 -1.11
N ASN A 6 17.58 8.41 -1.08
CA ASN A 6 16.40 7.57 -0.92
C ASN A 6 16.06 6.94 -2.27
N PHE A 7 16.00 5.61 -2.29
CA PHE A 7 15.52 4.83 -3.42
C PHE A 7 14.20 4.18 -3.00
N ILE A 8 13.23 4.24 -3.91
CA ILE A 8 11.95 3.57 -3.78
C ILE A 8 11.96 2.44 -4.79
N LEU A 9 11.77 1.22 -4.30
CA LEU A 9 11.86 -0.01 -5.09
C LEU A 9 10.47 -0.64 -5.15
N MET A 10 10.03 -0.99 -6.35
CA MET A 10 8.88 -1.88 -6.54
C MET A 10 9.42 -3.21 -7.05
N SER A 11 9.11 -4.27 -6.32
CA SER A 11 9.51 -5.64 -6.65
C SER A 11 8.33 -6.58 -6.44
N PHE A 12 8.37 -7.74 -7.08
CA PHE A 12 7.46 -8.84 -6.80
C PHE A 12 8.24 -10.10 -6.48
N ALA A 13 7.57 -11.04 -5.81
CA ALA A 13 8.06 -12.39 -5.58
C ALA A 13 6.94 -13.38 -5.93
N LEU A 14 7.31 -14.57 -6.40
CA LEU A 14 6.36 -15.64 -6.67
C LEU A 14 6.12 -16.44 -5.39
N LEU A 15 4.90 -16.41 -4.86
CA LEU A 15 4.56 -17.08 -3.60
C LEU A 15 4.62 -18.63 -3.67
N GLU A 16 4.64 -19.20 -4.87
CA GLU A 16 4.84 -20.64 -5.06
C GLU A 16 6.32 -21.06 -4.95
N SER A 17 7.25 -20.10 -5.06
CA SER A 17 8.69 -20.35 -5.00
C SER A 17 9.20 -20.40 -3.55
N THR A 18 8.71 -21.38 -2.79
CA THR A 18 8.88 -21.47 -1.31
C THR A 18 10.30 -21.26 -0.78
N ASP A 19 11.32 -21.70 -1.51
CA ASP A 19 12.73 -21.58 -1.11
C ASP A 19 13.30 -20.16 -1.23
N ASP A 20 12.78 -19.34 -2.16
CA ASP A 20 13.37 -18.05 -2.54
C ASP A 20 12.50 -16.83 -2.15
N ILE A 21 11.24 -17.00 -1.71
CA ILE A 21 10.27 -15.90 -1.44
C ILE A 21 10.83 -14.79 -0.55
N LEU A 22 11.51 -15.14 0.54
CA LEU A 22 12.06 -14.16 1.49
C LEU A 22 13.52 -13.82 1.21
N ALA A 23 14.15 -14.50 0.25
CA ALA A 23 15.51 -14.24 -0.15
C ALA A 23 15.57 -13.09 -1.16
N ALA A 24 16.70 -12.37 -1.19
CA ALA A 24 16.95 -11.37 -2.22
C ALA A 24 16.84 -11.96 -3.64
N LYS A 25 17.15 -13.25 -3.80
CA LYS A 25 17.11 -13.99 -5.07
C LYS A 25 15.68 -14.14 -5.63
N GLY A 26 14.67 -14.29 -4.78
CA GLY A 26 13.27 -14.41 -5.21
C GLY A 26 12.55 -13.07 -5.38
N ASN A 27 13.24 -11.95 -5.14
CA ASN A 27 12.67 -10.62 -5.32
C ASN A 27 13.09 -10.04 -6.69
N HIS A 28 12.11 -9.84 -7.55
CA HIS A 28 12.28 -9.32 -8.90
C HIS A 28 11.88 -7.85 -8.95
N THR A 29 12.87 -6.95 -8.99
CA THR A 29 12.63 -5.51 -9.08
C THR A 29 12.13 -5.13 -10.47
N ILE A 30 10.97 -4.49 -10.51
CA ILE A 30 10.32 -4.02 -11.74
C ILE A 30 10.48 -2.51 -11.95
N ALA A 31 10.72 -1.75 -10.87
CA ALA A 31 10.92 -0.31 -10.98
C ALA A 31 11.74 0.26 -9.82
N VAL A 32 12.56 1.26 -10.15
CA VAL A 32 13.45 1.96 -9.20
C VAL A 32 13.34 3.47 -9.41
N VAL A 33 13.03 4.19 -8.35
CA VAL A 33 12.96 5.66 -8.37
C VAL A 33 13.90 6.23 -7.33
N LYS A 34 14.80 7.12 -7.75
CA LYS A 34 15.62 7.91 -6.84
C LYS A 34 14.90 9.21 -6.52
N GLY A 35 14.48 9.40 -5.28
CA GLY A 35 13.72 10.57 -4.92
C GLY A 35 13.20 10.54 -3.50
N LYS A 36 12.46 11.59 -3.13
CA LYS A 36 11.73 11.60 -1.88
C LYS A 36 10.51 10.71 -2.00
N GLU A 37 10.23 9.95 -0.94
CA GLU A 37 8.99 9.19 -0.81
C GLU A 37 7.86 10.16 -0.46
N ASP A 38 7.29 10.79 -1.49
CA ASP A 38 6.10 11.62 -1.42
C ASP A 38 5.13 11.28 -2.54
N TYR A 39 3.88 11.70 -2.37
CA TYR A 39 2.79 11.31 -3.26
C TYR A 39 3.00 11.75 -4.71
N ALA A 40 3.59 12.94 -4.93
CA ALA A 40 3.77 13.47 -6.28
C ALA A 40 4.84 12.68 -7.04
N VAL A 41 5.95 12.34 -6.37
CA VAL A 41 7.00 11.48 -6.94
C VAL A 41 6.43 10.11 -7.26
N LEU A 42 5.73 9.47 -6.32
CA LEU A 42 5.14 8.14 -6.55
C LEU A 42 4.16 8.13 -7.71
N LYS A 43 3.22 9.08 -7.72
CA LYS A 43 2.17 9.18 -8.74
C LYS A 43 2.74 9.38 -10.15
N ASN A 44 3.78 10.19 -10.28
CA ASN A 44 4.33 10.53 -11.59
C ASN A 44 5.34 9.48 -12.07
N CYS A 45 6.24 9.03 -11.19
CA CYS A 45 7.33 8.13 -11.58
C CYS A 45 6.88 6.68 -11.75
N PHE A 46 5.90 6.20 -10.98
CA PHE A 46 5.35 4.85 -11.12
C PHE A 46 4.06 4.80 -11.91
N LYS A 47 3.67 5.88 -12.61
CA LYS A 47 2.38 5.97 -13.32
C LYS A 47 2.15 4.77 -14.26
N ASP A 48 3.12 4.50 -15.11
CA ASP A 48 3.00 3.47 -16.15
C ASP A 48 3.05 2.08 -15.51
N VAL A 49 3.98 1.85 -14.59
CA VAL A 49 4.10 0.60 -13.82
C VAL A 49 2.82 0.28 -13.04
N LEU A 50 2.20 1.28 -12.40
CA LEU A 50 0.94 1.11 -11.69
C LEU A 50 -0.21 0.86 -12.66
N SER A 51 -0.19 1.42 -13.87
CA SER A 51 -1.17 1.10 -14.91
C SER A 51 -1.09 -0.37 -15.28
N ASP A 52 0.11 -0.86 -15.58
CA ASP A 52 0.35 -2.26 -15.96
C ASP A 52 -0.07 -3.22 -14.85
N ILE A 53 0.28 -2.91 -13.59
CA ILE A 53 -0.16 -3.70 -12.42
C ILE A 53 -1.69 -3.71 -12.32
N ASN A 54 -2.35 -2.57 -12.50
CA ASN A 54 -3.81 -2.51 -12.42
C ASN A 54 -4.51 -3.30 -13.53
N ASP A 55 -3.90 -3.36 -14.72
CA ASP A 55 -4.42 -4.13 -15.84
C ASP A 55 -4.23 -5.63 -15.58
N MET A 56 -3.05 -6.04 -15.11
CA MET A 56 -2.81 -7.43 -14.70
C MET A 56 -3.72 -7.89 -13.54
N VAL A 57 -3.96 -7.03 -12.54
CA VAL A 57 -4.88 -7.33 -11.42
C VAL A 57 -6.33 -7.48 -11.90
N ARG A 58 -6.71 -6.78 -12.98
CA ARG A 58 -8.04 -6.89 -13.59
C ARG A 58 -8.20 -8.14 -14.44
N GLU A 59 -7.18 -8.47 -15.24
CA GLU A 59 -7.21 -9.63 -16.12
C GLU A 59 -7.02 -10.94 -15.35
N LYS A 60 -6.21 -10.93 -14.28
CA LYS A 60 -5.88 -12.09 -13.42
C LYS A 60 -5.36 -13.30 -14.18
N LYS A 61 -4.75 -13.08 -15.35
CA LYS A 61 -4.18 -14.14 -16.17
C LYS A 61 -3.03 -13.58 -17.00
N ILE A 62 -2.12 -14.46 -17.38
CA ILE A 62 -1.09 -14.19 -18.36
C ILE A 62 -1.11 -15.28 -19.44
N ASP A 63 -1.01 -14.85 -20.69
CA ASP A 63 -0.93 -15.73 -21.86
C ASP A 63 0.54 -15.98 -22.19
N LEU A 64 0.94 -17.26 -22.17
CA LEU A 64 2.29 -17.73 -22.48
C LEU A 64 2.31 -18.56 -23.78
N GLY A 65 1.38 -18.28 -24.70
CA GLY A 65 1.24 -18.96 -25.99
C GLY A 65 0.26 -20.12 -25.90
N GLU A 66 0.75 -21.33 -25.61
CA GLU A 66 -0.12 -22.50 -25.45
C GLU A 66 -0.73 -22.61 -24.05
N ASP A 67 -0.11 -21.94 -23.06
CA ASP A 67 -0.52 -21.98 -21.67
C ASP A 67 -1.11 -20.65 -21.21
N ILE A 68 -2.21 -20.72 -20.46
CA ILE A 68 -2.79 -19.58 -19.74
C ILE A 68 -2.58 -19.82 -18.25
N VAL A 69 -1.84 -18.92 -17.61
CA VAL A 69 -1.59 -18.98 -16.16
C VAL A 69 -2.48 -17.98 -15.45
N ASN A 70 -3.30 -18.46 -14.51
CA ASN A 70 -4.11 -17.59 -13.66
C ASN A 70 -3.24 -16.98 -12.57
N LEU A 71 -3.48 -15.70 -12.28
CA LEU A 71 -2.69 -14.92 -11.34
C LEU A 71 -3.54 -14.50 -10.14
N GLU A 72 -2.95 -14.58 -8.95
CA GLU A 72 -3.47 -13.97 -7.74
C GLU A 72 -2.45 -12.95 -7.22
N PHE A 73 -2.91 -11.71 -7.01
CA PHE A 73 -2.05 -10.60 -6.62
C PHE A 73 -2.23 -10.27 -5.14
N PHE A 74 -1.12 -10.27 -4.42
CA PHE A 74 -1.03 -9.76 -3.05
C PHE A 74 -0.16 -8.50 -3.07
N LEU A 75 -0.80 -7.34 -2.96
CA LEU A 75 -0.11 -6.05 -2.98
C LEU A 75 0.19 -5.62 -1.55
N GLY A 76 1.43 -5.21 -1.31
CA GLY A 76 1.90 -4.79 0.00
C GLY A 76 3.04 -3.79 -0.12
N GLY A 77 3.48 -3.30 1.03
CA GLY A 77 4.58 -2.36 1.14
C GLY A 77 4.89 -2.08 2.60
N ASP A 78 5.95 -1.32 2.84
CA ASP A 78 6.19 -0.81 4.18
C ASP A 78 5.01 0.08 4.62
N TYR A 79 4.78 0.14 5.93
CA TYR A 79 3.60 0.79 6.47
C TYR A 79 3.55 2.29 6.12
N LYS A 80 4.69 2.96 6.01
CA LYS A 80 4.74 4.38 5.65
C LYS A 80 4.31 4.59 4.19
N LEU A 81 4.76 3.74 3.27
CA LEU A 81 4.30 3.73 1.88
C LEU A 81 2.80 3.48 1.77
N ILE A 82 2.26 2.51 2.52
CA ILE A 82 0.82 2.21 2.54
C ILE A 82 0.03 3.46 2.98
N LEU A 83 0.43 4.11 4.06
CA LEU A 83 -0.23 5.33 4.54
C LEU A 83 -0.17 6.45 3.51
N LEU A 84 0.97 6.64 2.86
CA LEU A 84 1.15 7.64 1.82
C LEU A 84 0.24 7.40 0.60
N MET A 85 0.16 6.15 0.14
CA MET A 85 -0.70 5.74 -0.98
C MET A 85 -2.19 5.91 -0.66
N MET A 86 -2.58 5.73 0.61
CA MET A 86 -3.95 5.94 1.08
C MET A 86 -4.28 7.40 1.42
N GLY A 87 -3.32 8.32 1.32
CA GLY A 87 -3.51 9.73 1.69
C GLY A 87 -3.68 9.94 3.20
N LEU A 88 -3.15 9.03 4.01
CA LEU A 88 -3.23 9.06 5.46
C LEU A 88 -2.02 9.77 6.08
N SER A 89 -2.21 10.29 7.28
CA SER A 89 -1.12 10.84 8.09
C SER A 89 -0.13 9.73 8.48
N GLY A 90 1.06 10.13 8.95
CA GLY A 90 2.10 9.19 9.37
C GLY A 90 1.68 8.23 10.49
N ALA A 91 2.51 7.21 10.74
CA ALA A 91 2.26 6.14 11.71
C ALA A 91 2.05 6.63 13.16
N THR A 92 2.55 7.83 13.47
CA THR A 92 2.42 8.48 14.79
C THR A 92 1.11 9.25 14.98
N SER A 93 0.27 9.35 13.94
CA SER A 93 -1.03 10.02 14.03
C SER A 93 -2.00 9.26 14.95
N ASN A 94 -2.98 10.00 15.48
CA ASN A 94 -4.04 9.46 16.33
C ASN A 94 -4.80 8.31 15.63
N HIS A 95 -5.09 8.47 14.34
CA HIS A 95 -5.79 7.48 13.53
C HIS A 95 -4.86 6.93 12.42
N ALA A 96 -3.76 6.27 12.79
CA ALA A 96 -2.81 5.75 11.81
C ALA A 96 -3.30 4.48 11.10
N CYS A 97 -4.06 3.59 11.78
CA CYS A 97 -4.41 2.26 11.25
C CYS A 97 -4.98 2.33 9.82
N ALA A 98 -4.36 1.68 8.84
CA ALA A 98 -4.79 1.78 7.44
C ALA A 98 -6.22 1.29 7.20
N TRP A 99 -6.70 0.34 8.01
CA TRP A 99 -7.98 -0.35 7.82
C TRP A 99 -9.12 0.15 8.71
N CYS A 100 -8.82 0.72 9.89
CA CYS A 100 -9.84 1.17 10.85
C CYS A 100 -9.56 2.56 11.44
N LYS A 101 -10.58 3.18 12.02
CA LYS A 101 -10.54 4.53 12.58
C LYS A 101 -10.24 4.54 14.09
N ILE A 102 -9.67 3.46 14.62
CA ILE A 102 -9.30 3.40 16.04
C ILE A 102 -8.35 4.55 16.43
N HIS A 103 -8.56 5.13 17.61
CA HIS A 103 -7.64 6.10 18.19
C HIS A 103 -6.39 5.39 18.73
N LYS A 104 -5.24 6.08 18.76
CA LYS A 104 -3.96 5.49 19.20
C LYS A 104 -4.01 4.97 20.64
N ASP A 105 -4.78 5.64 21.50
CA ASP A 105 -4.92 5.30 22.91
C ASP A 105 -5.73 4.03 23.14
N GLU A 106 -6.43 3.53 22.12
CA GLU A 106 -7.23 2.30 22.18
C GLU A 106 -6.54 1.10 21.49
N ARG A 107 -5.36 1.31 20.85
CA ARG A 107 -4.67 0.25 20.08
C ARG A 107 -4.15 -0.90 20.94
N TRP A 108 -3.98 -0.68 22.24
CA TRP A 108 -3.52 -1.71 23.17
C TRP A 108 -4.64 -2.71 23.54
N ASN A 109 -5.90 -2.35 23.28
CA ASN A 109 -7.03 -3.12 23.74
C ASN A 109 -7.24 -4.38 22.89
N MET A 110 -6.75 -5.51 23.39
CA MET A 110 -6.86 -6.83 22.75
C MET A 110 -8.17 -7.57 23.09
N ALA A 111 -9.14 -6.91 23.75
CA ALA A 111 -10.44 -7.52 24.06
C ALA A 111 -11.33 -7.72 22.83
N TYR A 112 -10.98 -7.06 21.71
CA TYR A 112 -11.74 -7.09 20.48
C TYR A 112 -11.03 -7.89 19.39
N ASP A 113 -11.83 -8.57 18.58
CA ASP A 113 -11.36 -9.31 17.42
C ASP A 113 -11.19 -8.41 16.19
N LEU A 114 -10.75 -9.01 15.09
CA LEU A 114 -10.59 -8.31 13.81
C LEU A 114 -11.92 -7.74 13.27
N ASN A 115 -13.04 -8.40 13.56
CA ASN A 115 -14.37 -8.01 13.07
C ASN A 115 -14.83 -6.69 13.68
N HIS A 116 -14.54 -6.47 14.96
CA HIS A 116 -14.85 -5.21 15.64
C HIS A 116 -14.24 -4.01 14.88
N TYR A 117 -12.96 -4.09 14.51
CA TYR A 117 -12.26 -3.00 13.83
C TYR A 117 -12.64 -2.85 12.35
N ASN A 118 -13.07 -3.94 11.71
CA ASN A 118 -13.46 -3.95 10.29
C ASN A 118 -14.97 -3.82 10.05
N SER A 119 -15.73 -3.52 11.11
CA SER A 119 -17.17 -3.26 11.05
C SER A 119 -17.47 -1.75 11.19
N PRO A 120 -18.57 -1.24 10.61
CA PRO A 120 -19.04 0.11 10.95
C PRO A 120 -19.27 0.26 12.47
N PRO A 121 -18.96 1.42 13.07
CA PRO A 121 -18.49 2.65 12.42
C PRO A 121 -16.96 2.73 12.24
N LEU A 122 -16.18 1.76 12.75
CA LEU A 122 -14.71 1.83 12.79
C LEU A 122 -14.04 1.54 11.45
N LYS A 123 -14.67 0.71 10.61
CA LYS A 123 -14.15 0.39 9.27
C LYS A 123 -13.89 1.64 8.46
N ARG A 124 -12.70 1.74 7.84
CA ARG A 124 -12.44 2.74 6.80
C ARG A 124 -13.05 2.30 5.48
N THR A 125 -13.68 3.25 4.80
CA THR A 125 -14.19 3.01 3.44
C THR A 125 -13.53 3.97 2.47
N ILE A 126 -13.30 3.51 1.24
CA ILE A 126 -12.77 4.37 0.16
C ILE A 126 -13.71 5.56 -0.08
N LYS A 127 -15.02 5.37 0.05
CA LYS A 127 -16.03 6.44 -0.07
C LYS A 127 -15.77 7.55 0.95
N GLU A 128 -15.69 7.20 2.23
CA GLU A 128 -15.43 8.16 3.31
C GLU A 128 -14.08 8.85 3.13
N MET A 129 -13.02 8.12 2.76
CA MET A 129 -11.70 8.72 2.53
C MET A 129 -11.72 9.76 1.40
N LYS A 130 -12.44 9.49 0.31
CA LYS A 130 -12.62 10.45 -0.79
C LYS A 130 -13.41 11.68 -0.36
N GLU A 131 -14.46 11.48 0.43
CA GLU A 131 -15.27 12.58 0.98
C GLU A 131 -14.45 13.47 1.93
N LEU A 132 -13.62 12.88 2.78
CA LEU A 132 -12.75 13.61 3.71
C LEU A 132 -11.61 14.34 3.00
N ALA A 133 -11.01 13.72 1.97
CA ALA A 133 -9.94 14.35 1.19
C ALA A 133 -10.40 15.64 0.47
N GLY A 134 -11.68 15.73 0.09
CA GLY A 134 -12.27 16.92 -0.52
C GLY A 134 -12.56 18.07 0.45
N LYS A 135 -12.61 17.79 1.77
CA LYS A 135 -12.80 18.81 2.80
C LYS A 135 -11.45 19.45 3.12
N LYS A 136 -11.11 20.55 2.43
CA LYS A 136 -10.02 21.43 2.86
C LYS A 136 -10.21 21.76 4.34
N THR A 137 -9.16 21.60 5.13
CA THR A 137 -9.09 21.91 6.56
C THR A 137 -9.74 23.28 6.81
N ILE A 138 -10.93 23.29 7.39
CA ILE A 138 -11.35 24.45 8.17
C ILE A 138 -10.46 24.36 9.41
N SER A 139 -9.47 25.25 9.46
CA SER A 139 -8.67 25.50 10.64
C SER A 139 -9.63 25.72 11.80
N VAL A 140 -9.68 24.76 12.73
CA VAL A 140 -10.27 25.03 14.04
C VAL A 140 -9.19 25.80 14.79
N VAL A 141 -9.44 27.10 14.93
CA VAL A 141 -8.72 28.04 15.79
C VAL A 141 -8.73 27.53 17.22
#